data_AF-A0A8B7IER9-F1
#
_entry.id   AF-A0A8B7IER9-F1
#
_cell.length_a   1.000
_cell.length_b   1.000
_cell.length_c   1.000
_cell.angle_alpha   90.00
_cell.angle_beta   90.00
_cell.angle_gamma   90.00
#
_symmetry.space_group_name_H-M   'P 1'
#
loop_
_entity.id
_entity.type
_entity.pdbx_description
1 polymer ?
#
loop_
_entity_poly.entity_id
_entity_poly.type
_entity_poly.pdbx_seq_one_letter_code
_entity_poly.pdbx_strand_id
1 'polypeptide(L)'
;RDQGGLRTLQKKWTSFLKARLICTIPDKNLIFNIINDVFILKSPSLKEPVIYGVFTPQLNNVGLSAVCAYNLSTVEEVFSKGKYMQSATVEQSHTKWVRYNGEIPNPRPGACINNKAGASSYMSSLNLPDKTLQFVKDHPLMDDSVTPTGDRPRLVKRDVKYTQIVVDRVRALNGTIYDVMFISTDQGALHKAISCENGMHIVEETQLFPNFEPVQTLLLSSKKGKRYLYAGSNSGVVQSPVAFCDKYTTCVDCVLARDPYCAWKPLEASCVDILQESEIERDWIQNIGGDASSCSDKVRENSLQHTFKHGSTAELKCSQKSNLAQVVWKFKDDVLKVESPKYHLLEKA
;
A
#
# COMPACT_ATOMS: atom_id res chain seq x y z
N ARG A 1 11.81 0.66 -30.14
CA ARG A 1 11.32 -0.72 -29.94
C ARG A 1 12.51 -1.65 -30.17
N ASP A 2 12.77 -2.60 -29.29
CA ASP A 2 13.88 -3.56 -29.44
C ASP A 2 13.53 -4.61 -30.51
N GLN A 3 14.49 -4.94 -31.37
CA GLN A 3 14.39 -5.88 -32.48
C GLN A 3 15.43 -7.01 -32.37
N GLY A 4 16.22 -7.05 -31.29
CA GLY A 4 17.42 -7.86 -31.21
C GLY A 4 18.61 -7.20 -31.91
N GLY A 5 19.75 -7.90 -31.92
CA GLY A 5 20.93 -7.48 -32.65
C GLY A 5 21.15 -8.27 -33.94
N LEU A 6 21.95 -7.71 -34.85
CA LEU A 6 22.20 -8.29 -36.18
C LEU A 6 23.11 -9.52 -36.14
N ARG A 7 24.21 -9.45 -35.39
CA ARG A 7 25.20 -10.53 -35.22
C ARG A 7 25.19 -11.05 -33.79
N THR A 8 25.44 -10.14 -32.85
CA THR A 8 25.31 -10.41 -31.41
C THR A 8 23.84 -10.26 -30.97
N LEU A 9 23.36 -11.09 -30.04
CA LEU A 9 21.98 -11.05 -29.51
C LEU A 9 20.88 -11.18 -30.59
N GLN A 10 21.09 -12.04 -31.61
CA GLN A 10 20.04 -12.37 -32.57
C GLN A 10 18.80 -12.94 -31.87
N LYS A 11 17.63 -12.33 -32.13
CA LYS A 11 16.34 -12.69 -31.51
C LYS A 11 16.34 -12.64 -29.96
N LYS A 12 17.24 -11.84 -29.36
CA LYS A 12 17.36 -11.66 -27.91
C LYS A 12 17.30 -10.18 -27.55
N TRP A 13 16.84 -9.84 -26.36
CA TRP A 13 16.78 -8.45 -25.89
C TRP A 13 18.16 -7.79 -25.89
N THR A 14 18.23 -6.59 -26.46
CA THR A 14 19.38 -5.67 -26.42
C THR A 14 19.19 -4.57 -25.39
N SER A 15 17.96 -4.39 -24.89
CA SER A 15 17.58 -3.39 -23.88
C SER A 15 17.26 -3.99 -22.50
N PHE A 16 17.56 -5.27 -22.25
CA PHE A 16 17.29 -5.88 -20.94
C PHE A 16 18.35 -5.47 -19.92
N LEU A 17 17.91 -4.77 -18.87
CA LEU A 17 18.68 -4.49 -17.67
C LEU A 17 17.83 -4.79 -16.44
N LYS A 18 18.47 -5.16 -15.33
CA LYS A 18 17.82 -5.37 -14.03
C LYS A 18 18.62 -4.71 -12.92
N ALA A 19 17.93 -4.25 -11.88
CA ALA A 19 18.54 -3.66 -10.69
C ALA A 19 17.91 -4.28 -9.43
N ARG A 20 18.61 -4.14 -8.30
CA ARG A 20 18.05 -4.51 -6.99
C ARG A 20 16.97 -3.51 -6.61
N LEU A 21 15.83 -4.01 -6.15
CA LEU A 21 14.75 -3.20 -5.59
C LEU A 21 14.79 -3.34 -4.06
N ILE A 22 15.09 -2.24 -3.36
CA ILE A 22 15.39 -2.29 -1.92
C ILE A 22 14.16 -1.91 -1.12
N CYS A 23 13.75 -2.78 -0.20
CA CYS A 23 12.77 -2.46 0.83
C CYS A 23 13.32 -2.91 2.19
N THR A 24 13.87 -1.98 2.97
CA THR A 24 14.59 -2.28 4.22
C THR A 24 14.37 -1.19 5.26
N ILE A 25 14.50 -1.54 6.54
CA ILE A 25 14.65 -0.57 7.65
C ILE A 25 16.01 -0.82 8.28
N PRO A 26 17.05 -0.06 7.89
CA PRO A 26 18.42 -0.27 8.37
C PRO A 26 18.52 -0.23 9.90
N ASP A 27 17.91 0.77 10.54
CA ASP A 27 17.99 0.97 12.01
C ASP A 27 17.42 -0.21 12.82
N LYS A 28 16.56 -1.02 12.21
CA LYS A 28 15.93 -2.20 12.83
C LYS A 28 16.46 -3.52 12.28
N ASN A 29 17.47 -3.49 11.39
CA ASN A 29 17.97 -4.65 10.66
C ASN A 29 16.87 -5.46 9.97
N LEU A 30 15.82 -4.80 9.47
CA LEU A 30 14.71 -5.46 8.78
C LEU A 30 14.93 -5.41 7.27
N ILE A 31 14.95 -6.58 6.63
CA ILE A 31 15.18 -6.72 5.19
C ILE A 31 14.01 -7.45 4.55
N PHE A 32 13.30 -6.79 3.64
CA PHE A 32 12.16 -7.34 2.91
C PHE A 32 12.57 -7.64 1.47
N ASN A 33 13.10 -8.84 1.23
CA ASN A 33 13.74 -9.22 -0.03
C ASN A 33 12.91 -10.15 -0.94
N ILE A 34 11.70 -10.53 -0.52
CA ILE A 34 10.74 -11.27 -1.36
C ILE A 34 9.65 -10.30 -1.80
N ILE A 35 9.51 -10.09 -3.10
CA ILE A 35 8.42 -9.31 -3.68
C ILE A 35 7.20 -10.21 -3.89
N ASN A 36 6.04 -9.80 -3.36
CA ASN A 36 4.79 -10.55 -3.50
C ASN A 36 3.91 -9.97 -4.61
N ASP A 37 3.85 -8.65 -4.73
CA ASP A 37 3.07 -7.96 -5.76
C ASP A 37 3.58 -6.55 -6.04
N VAL A 38 3.22 -6.01 -7.20
CA VAL A 38 3.57 -4.66 -7.67
C VAL A 38 2.38 -3.99 -8.33
N PHE A 39 2.07 -2.77 -7.88
CA PHE A 39 1.07 -1.91 -8.48
C PHE A 39 1.69 -0.63 -9.03
N ILE A 40 1.31 -0.24 -10.25
CA ILE A 40 1.80 1.00 -10.88
C ILE A 40 0.69 2.04 -10.85
N LEU A 41 0.80 3.01 -9.94
CA LEU A 41 -0.13 4.13 -9.84
C LEU A 41 0.14 5.14 -10.96
N LYS A 42 -0.83 5.28 -11.85
CA LYS A 42 -0.83 6.29 -12.93
C LYS A 42 -2.00 7.24 -12.71
N SER A 43 -1.74 8.54 -12.68
CA SER A 43 -2.77 9.57 -12.57
C SER A 43 -2.35 10.81 -13.36
N PRO A 44 -3.29 11.51 -14.02
CA PRO A 44 -2.98 12.81 -14.65
C PRO A 44 -2.48 13.87 -13.66
N SER A 45 -2.82 13.72 -12.37
CA SER A 45 -2.36 14.63 -11.30
C SER A 45 -0.93 14.38 -10.83
N LEU A 46 -0.34 13.24 -11.23
CA LEU A 46 1.02 12.88 -10.88
C LEU A 46 1.98 13.36 -11.97
N LYS A 47 3.14 13.90 -11.54
CA LYS A 47 4.23 14.23 -12.47
C LYS A 47 4.80 12.99 -13.17
N GLU A 48 4.80 11.88 -12.46
CA GLU A 48 5.31 10.59 -12.93
C GLU A 48 4.58 9.42 -12.23
N PRO A 49 4.55 8.22 -12.84
CA PRO A 49 4.02 7.03 -12.18
C PRO A 49 4.79 6.69 -10.90
N VAL A 50 4.06 6.16 -9.91
CA VAL A 50 4.65 5.64 -8.66
C VAL A 50 4.44 4.13 -8.61
N ILE A 51 5.50 3.38 -8.35
CA ILE A 51 5.48 1.93 -8.25
C ILE A 51 5.35 1.56 -6.77
N TYR A 52 4.27 0.89 -6.39
CA TYR A 52 4.09 0.32 -5.07
C TYR A 52 4.42 -1.16 -5.12
N GLY A 53 5.21 -1.65 -4.16
CA GLY A 53 5.53 -3.07 -4.04
C GLY A 53 5.25 -3.59 -2.64
N VAL A 54 4.68 -4.79 -2.56
CA VAL A 54 4.51 -5.56 -1.31
C VAL A 54 5.68 -6.51 -1.16
N PHE A 55 6.30 -6.50 0.02
CA PHE A 55 7.47 -7.31 0.31
C PHE A 55 7.32 -8.09 1.62
N THR A 56 7.93 -9.27 1.67
CA THR A 56 8.11 -10.07 2.87
C THR A 56 9.59 -10.40 3.08
N PRO A 57 10.04 -10.62 4.33
CA PRO A 57 11.40 -11.08 4.59
C PRO A 57 11.51 -12.57 4.26
N GLN A 58 12.59 -12.96 3.58
CA GLN A 58 12.91 -14.38 3.38
C GLN A 58 13.30 -15.07 4.69
N LEU A 59 14.01 -14.36 5.56
CA LEU A 59 14.47 -14.87 6.83
C LEU A 59 13.41 -14.61 7.91
N ASN A 60 13.23 -15.61 8.77
CA ASN A 60 12.41 -15.60 9.97
C ASN A 60 10.88 -15.65 9.80
N ASN A 61 10.28 -15.45 8.61
CA ASN A 61 8.84 -15.61 8.30
C ASN A 61 7.86 -15.33 9.48
N VAL A 62 8.11 -14.29 10.28
CA VAL A 62 7.36 -14.00 11.53
C VAL A 62 6.03 -13.29 11.22
N GLY A 63 5.43 -13.56 10.05
CA GLY A 63 4.27 -12.81 9.56
C GLY A 63 4.56 -11.31 9.44
N LEU A 64 5.70 -10.91 8.87
CA LEU A 64 6.05 -9.50 8.70
C LEU A 64 5.90 -9.12 7.22
N SER A 65 5.22 -8.02 6.94
CA SER A 65 5.06 -7.49 5.59
C SER A 65 5.37 -6.00 5.53
N ALA A 66 5.90 -5.55 4.39
CA ALA A 66 6.18 -4.15 4.12
C ALA A 66 5.59 -3.70 2.78
N VAL A 67 5.25 -2.43 2.69
CA VAL A 67 4.93 -1.76 1.43
C VAL A 67 5.95 -0.67 1.18
N CYS A 68 6.63 -0.72 0.05
CA CYS A 68 7.55 0.33 -0.41
C CYS A 68 6.98 1.00 -1.66
N ALA A 69 7.21 2.31 -1.79
CA ALA A 69 6.83 3.08 -2.98
C ALA A 69 8.10 3.62 -3.64
N TYR A 70 8.16 3.59 -4.97
CA TYR A 70 9.32 3.99 -5.76
C TYR A 70 8.87 4.96 -6.86
N ASN A 71 9.58 6.08 -7.00
CA ASN A 71 9.36 6.98 -8.13
C ASN A 71 9.97 6.38 -9.40
N LEU A 72 9.29 6.54 -10.54
CA LEU A 72 9.80 6.04 -11.82
C LEU A 72 11.16 6.69 -12.17
N SER A 73 11.36 7.96 -11.85
CA SER A 73 12.60 8.72 -12.04
C SER A 73 13.79 8.08 -11.34
N THR A 74 13.62 7.57 -10.12
CA THR A 74 14.67 6.83 -9.40
C THR A 74 15.06 5.55 -10.12
N VAL A 75 14.07 4.83 -10.66
CA VAL A 75 14.30 3.61 -11.47
C VAL A 75 15.05 3.96 -12.76
N GLU A 76 14.59 5.00 -13.47
CA GLU A 76 15.20 5.47 -14.72
C GLU A 76 16.62 5.98 -14.51
N GLU A 77 16.92 6.65 -13.40
CA GLU A 77 18.26 7.12 -13.06
C GLU A 77 19.25 5.97 -12.90
N VAL A 78 18.86 4.90 -12.19
CA VAL A 78 19.68 3.69 -12.05
C VAL A 78 20.00 3.09 -13.41
N PHE A 79 19.02 2.94 -14.31
CA PHE A 79 19.27 2.34 -15.62
C PHE A 79 20.01 3.27 -16.60
N SER A 80 19.74 4.58 -16.57
CA SER A 80 20.30 5.55 -17.52
C SER A 80 21.69 6.05 -17.16
N LYS A 81 22.03 6.13 -15.87
CA LYS A 81 23.30 6.68 -15.38
C LYS A 81 24.10 5.71 -14.53
N GLY A 82 23.45 4.74 -13.90
CA GLY A 82 24.08 3.86 -12.91
C GLY A 82 25.22 3.00 -13.47
N LYS A 83 26.03 2.48 -12.56
CA LYS A 83 27.12 1.55 -12.90
C LYS A 83 26.58 0.12 -13.06
N TYR A 84 27.26 -0.67 -13.88
CA TYR A 84 26.93 -2.08 -14.08
C TYR A 84 27.70 -2.94 -13.09
N MET A 85 27.21 -4.13 -12.80
CA MET A 85 27.97 -5.19 -12.15
C MET A 85 28.70 -6.03 -13.20
N GLN A 86 29.90 -6.51 -12.85
CA GLN A 86 30.68 -7.46 -13.62
C GLN A 86 30.91 -8.73 -12.81
N SER A 87 30.83 -9.88 -13.47
CA SER A 87 31.30 -11.15 -12.94
C SER A 87 32.83 -11.21 -13.04
N ALA A 88 33.50 -11.30 -11.89
CA ALA A 88 34.93 -11.54 -11.78
C ALA A 88 35.17 -12.96 -11.27
N THR A 89 36.01 -13.73 -11.95
CA THR A 89 36.49 -15.02 -11.47
C THR A 89 37.57 -14.78 -10.40
N VAL A 90 37.27 -15.19 -9.17
CA VAL A 90 38.22 -15.15 -8.07
C VAL A 90 38.68 -16.59 -7.79
N GLU A 91 40.00 -16.80 -7.82
CA GLU A 91 40.71 -18.04 -7.51
C GLU A 91 40.01 -19.34 -7.97
N GLN A 92 40.38 -19.82 -9.17
CA GLN A 92 40.11 -21.14 -9.74
C GLN A 92 38.66 -21.71 -9.75
N SER A 93 37.61 -21.07 -9.20
CA SER A 93 36.22 -21.55 -9.38
C SER A 93 35.07 -20.64 -8.89
N HIS A 94 35.29 -19.56 -8.13
CA HIS A 94 34.18 -18.75 -7.62
C HIS A 94 33.95 -17.46 -8.44
N THR A 95 32.76 -17.34 -9.02
CA THR A 95 32.31 -16.08 -9.66
C THR A 95 31.81 -15.12 -8.58
N LYS A 96 32.46 -13.97 -8.42
CA LYS A 96 31.99 -12.85 -7.60
C LYS A 96 31.44 -11.74 -8.49
N TRP A 97 30.35 -11.10 -8.05
CA TRP A 97 29.80 -9.92 -8.72
C TRP A 97 30.33 -8.66 -8.05
N VAL A 98 30.98 -7.80 -8.82
CA VAL A 98 31.60 -6.54 -8.34
C VAL A 98 31.20 -5.38 -9.24
N ARG A 99 31.35 -4.15 -8.75
CA ARG A 99 31.10 -2.94 -9.54
C ARG A 99 32.06 -2.86 -10.73
N TYR A 100 31.52 -2.65 -11.93
CA TYR A 100 32.30 -2.37 -13.13
C TYR A 100 32.75 -0.90 -13.15
N ASN A 101 34.06 -0.68 -13.11
CA ASN A 101 34.68 0.65 -13.14
C ASN A 101 35.36 1.00 -14.48
N GLY A 102 35.30 0.10 -15.48
CA GLY A 102 35.88 0.34 -16.79
C GLY A 102 35.06 1.29 -17.67
N GLU A 103 35.50 1.46 -18.92
CA GLU A 103 34.82 2.29 -19.91
C GLU A 103 33.50 1.66 -20.39
N ILE A 104 32.42 2.43 -20.29
CA ILE A 104 31.11 2.03 -20.78
C ILE A 104 31.02 2.34 -22.29
N PRO A 105 30.66 1.37 -23.15
CA PRO A 105 30.50 1.61 -24.59
C PRO A 105 29.49 2.72 -24.91
N ASN A 106 29.70 3.37 -26.06
CA ASN A 106 28.76 4.32 -26.66
C ASN A 106 28.27 3.76 -28.00
N PRO A 107 26.94 3.65 -28.25
CA PRO A 107 25.81 4.02 -27.38
C PRO A 107 25.74 3.16 -26.10
N ARG A 108 25.13 3.73 -25.04
CA ARG A 108 25.06 3.09 -23.71
C ARG A 108 24.37 1.71 -23.79
N PRO A 109 24.99 0.63 -23.27
CA PRO A 109 24.41 -0.71 -23.26
C PRO A 109 23.05 -0.76 -22.54
N GLY A 110 22.05 -1.37 -23.17
CA GLY A 110 20.69 -1.48 -22.61
C GLY A 110 19.79 -0.25 -22.82
N ALA A 111 20.33 0.86 -23.33
CA ALA A 111 19.53 2.06 -23.58
C ALA A 111 18.62 1.93 -24.80
N CYS A 112 17.45 2.56 -24.74
CA CYS A 112 16.56 2.72 -25.90
C CYS A 112 17.23 3.59 -26.97
N ILE A 113 16.98 3.26 -28.25
CA ILE A 113 17.32 4.15 -29.37
C ILE A 113 16.55 5.47 -29.19
N ASN A 114 17.27 6.54 -28.86
CA ASN A 114 16.76 7.89 -28.64
C ASN A 114 17.29 8.85 -29.72
N ASN A 115 16.88 10.12 -29.69
CA ASN A 115 17.30 11.12 -30.68
C ASN A 115 18.83 11.28 -30.77
N LYS A 116 19.57 11.08 -29.67
CA LYS A 116 21.04 11.11 -29.67
C LYS A 116 21.63 9.91 -30.42
N ALA A 117 21.10 8.72 -30.21
CA ALA A 117 21.49 7.52 -30.95
C ALA A 117 21.12 7.63 -32.44
N GLY A 118 19.94 8.21 -32.75
CA GLY A 118 19.52 8.51 -34.12
C GLY A 118 20.44 9.52 -34.83
N ALA A 119 20.93 10.53 -34.10
CA ALA A 119 21.91 11.48 -34.63
C ALA A 119 23.29 10.85 -34.93
N SER A 120 23.61 9.70 -34.31
CA SER A 120 24.78 8.87 -34.61
C SER A 120 24.49 7.75 -35.63
N SER A 121 23.44 7.89 -36.43
CA SER A 121 23.01 6.95 -37.49
C SER A 121 22.50 5.58 -37.01
N TYR A 122 22.23 5.39 -35.70
CA TYR A 122 21.61 4.16 -35.20
C TYR A 122 20.08 4.26 -35.28
N MET A 123 19.50 3.66 -36.32
CA MET A 123 18.04 3.70 -36.56
C MET A 123 17.28 2.59 -35.83
N SER A 124 17.95 1.49 -35.48
CA SER A 124 17.36 0.32 -34.79
C SER A 124 18.41 -0.39 -33.92
N SER A 125 17.95 -1.24 -32.99
CA SER A 125 18.82 -2.14 -32.21
C SER A 125 19.66 -3.07 -33.09
N LEU A 126 19.19 -3.38 -34.31
CA LEU A 126 19.93 -4.17 -35.30
C LEU A 126 21.22 -3.49 -35.77
N ASN A 127 21.28 -2.16 -35.71
CA ASN A 127 22.44 -1.38 -36.17
C ASN A 127 23.41 -1.02 -35.03
N LEU A 128 23.15 -1.50 -33.81
CA LEU A 128 24.02 -1.24 -32.67
C LEU A 128 25.38 -1.93 -32.84
N PRO A 129 26.48 -1.28 -32.40
CA PRO A 129 27.80 -1.90 -32.45
C PRO A 129 27.85 -3.19 -31.62
N ASP A 130 28.55 -4.21 -32.12
CA ASP A 130 28.75 -5.49 -31.41
C ASP A 130 29.39 -5.28 -30.03
N LYS A 131 30.24 -4.26 -29.85
CA LYS A 131 30.81 -3.88 -28.54
C LYS A 131 29.72 -3.53 -27.52
N THR A 132 28.70 -2.76 -27.90
CA THR A 132 27.58 -2.40 -27.03
C THR A 132 26.70 -3.61 -26.73
N LEU A 133 26.43 -4.44 -27.74
CA LEU A 133 25.59 -5.63 -27.62
C LEU A 133 26.25 -6.73 -26.77
N GLN A 134 27.56 -6.94 -26.93
CA GLN A 134 28.30 -7.88 -26.12
C GLN A 134 28.41 -7.39 -24.67
N PHE A 135 28.54 -6.08 -24.45
CA PHE A 135 28.54 -5.52 -23.11
C PHE A 135 27.23 -5.76 -22.36
N VAL A 136 26.06 -5.44 -22.95
CA VAL A 136 24.77 -5.63 -22.26
C VAL A 136 24.47 -7.12 -22.01
N LYS A 137 24.93 -8.00 -22.91
CA LYS A 137 24.84 -9.46 -22.73
C LYS A 137 25.58 -9.93 -21.48
N ASP A 138 26.76 -9.38 -21.23
CA ASP A 138 27.63 -9.82 -20.12
C ASP A 138 27.34 -9.04 -18.82
N HIS A 139 26.75 -7.85 -18.91
CA HIS A 139 26.49 -6.94 -17.79
C HIS A 139 25.01 -6.54 -17.67
N PRO A 140 24.06 -7.50 -17.51
CA PRO A 140 22.63 -7.18 -17.42
C PRO A 140 22.22 -6.61 -16.05
N LEU A 141 23.06 -6.71 -15.02
CA LEU A 141 22.75 -6.32 -13.65
C LEU A 141 23.40 -4.97 -13.32
N MET A 142 22.61 -4.03 -12.79
CA MET A 142 23.09 -2.75 -12.27
C MET A 142 23.68 -2.93 -10.87
N ASP A 143 24.76 -2.20 -10.59
CA ASP A 143 25.39 -2.15 -9.27
C ASP A 143 24.57 -1.28 -8.30
N ASP A 144 24.14 -0.11 -8.79
CA ASP A 144 23.28 0.80 -8.04
C ASP A 144 21.89 0.17 -7.84
N SER A 145 21.29 0.43 -6.68
CA SER A 145 20.00 -0.15 -6.31
C SER A 145 18.90 0.90 -6.39
N VAL A 146 17.68 0.46 -6.69
CA VAL A 146 16.48 1.32 -6.65
C VAL A 146 16.01 1.39 -5.19
N THR A 147 16.08 2.58 -4.60
CA THR A 147 15.64 2.85 -3.23
C THR A 147 14.22 3.42 -3.19
N PRO A 148 13.45 3.16 -2.12
CA PRO A 148 12.08 3.64 -2.01
C PRO A 148 12.05 5.13 -1.67
N THR A 149 10.95 5.80 -1.98
CA THR A 149 10.73 7.21 -1.67
C THR A 149 10.84 7.44 -0.16
N GLY A 150 11.81 8.27 0.26
CA GLY A 150 12.10 8.54 1.66
C GLY A 150 12.99 7.49 2.34
N ASP A 151 13.65 6.63 1.56
CA ASP A 151 14.64 5.63 2.00
C ASP A 151 14.13 4.66 3.07
N ARG A 152 12.81 4.45 3.12
CA ARG A 152 12.14 3.55 4.06
C ARG A 152 10.81 3.03 3.49
N PRO A 153 10.27 1.91 4.02
CA PRO A 153 8.93 1.47 3.68
C PRO A 153 7.87 2.49 4.08
N ARG A 154 6.79 2.56 3.29
CA ARG A 154 5.59 3.33 3.63
C ARG A 154 4.88 2.67 4.81
N LEU A 155 4.65 1.37 4.74
CA LEU A 155 3.97 0.59 5.77
C LEU A 155 4.84 -0.60 6.16
N VAL A 156 4.90 -0.91 7.46
CA VAL A 156 5.37 -2.21 7.97
C VAL A 156 4.33 -2.73 8.95
N LYS A 157 3.87 -3.96 8.75
CA LYS A 157 2.89 -4.61 9.61
C LYS A 157 3.40 -5.98 10.05
N ARG A 158 3.29 -6.22 11.36
CA ARG A 158 3.54 -7.51 12.03
C ARG A 158 2.28 -8.35 12.03
N ASP A 159 2.47 -9.65 12.20
CA ASP A 159 1.41 -10.66 12.30
C ASP A 159 0.46 -10.63 11.10
N VAL A 160 1.00 -10.33 9.91
CA VAL A 160 0.27 -10.39 8.63
C VAL A 160 1.22 -10.70 7.47
N LYS A 161 0.77 -11.57 6.55
CA LYS A 161 1.41 -11.78 5.27
C LYS A 161 0.56 -11.18 4.16
N TYR A 162 1.03 -10.07 3.60
CA TYR A 162 0.35 -9.41 2.48
C TYR A 162 0.65 -10.10 1.16
N THR A 163 -0.38 -10.24 0.32
CA THR A 163 -0.31 -11.00 -0.94
C THR A 163 -0.40 -10.11 -2.17
N GLN A 164 -1.33 -9.16 -2.22
CA GLN A 164 -1.58 -8.27 -3.36
C GLN A 164 -1.80 -6.84 -2.88
N ILE A 165 -1.59 -5.87 -3.78
CA ILE A 165 -1.84 -4.45 -3.52
C ILE A 165 -2.49 -3.78 -4.74
N VAL A 166 -3.46 -2.92 -4.46
CA VAL A 166 -3.90 -1.89 -5.41
C VAL A 166 -3.95 -0.56 -4.70
N VAL A 167 -3.69 0.52 -5.43
CA VAL A 167 -3.68 1.87 -4.86
C VAL A 167 -4.64 2.76 -5.64
N ASP A 168 -5.56 3.40 -4.93
CA ASP A 168 -6.49 4.36 -5.48
C ASP A 168 -6.10 5.78 -5.07
N ARG A 169 -6.33 6.74 -5.97
CA ARG A 169 -6.05 8.15 -5.70
C ARG A 169 -7.37 8.89 -5.50
N VAL A 170 -7.55 9.44 -4.31
CA VAL A 170 -8.82 10.01 -3.85
C VAL A 170 -8.60 11.46 -3.44
N ARG A 171 -9.50 12.35 -3.85
CA ARG A 171 -9.53 13.73 -3.38
C ARG A 171 -10.53 13.81 -2.22
N ALA A 172 -10.04 14.16 -1.03
CA ALA A 172 -10.86 14.43 0.14
C ALA A 172 -11.65 15.74 -0.03
N LEU A 173 -12.61 16.01 0.87
CA LEU A 173 -13.44 17.24 0.85
C LEU A 173 -12.62 18.52 0.86
N ASN A 174 -11.52 18.54 1.61
CA ASN A 174 -10.62 19.71 1.68
C ASN A 174 -9.73 19.88 0.42
N GLY A 175 -9.90 19.05 -0.61
CA GLY A 175 -9.13 19.08 -1.85
C GLY A 175 -7.78 18.34 -1.79
N THR A 176 -7.36 17.88 -0.60
CA THR A 176 -6.12 17.10 -0.43
C THR A 176 -6.26 15.74 -1.09
N ILE A 177 -5.21 15.29 -1.76
CA ILE A 177 -5.19 14.02 -2.47
C ILE A 177 -4.47 12.97 -1.63
N TYR A 178 -5.13 11.83 -1.43
CA TYR A 178 -4.61 10.68 -0.71
C TYR A 178 -4.43 9.50 -1.65
N ASP A 179 -3.31 8.80 -1.53
CA ASP A 179 -3.09 7.48 -2.10
C ASP A 179 -3.56 6.45 -1.07
N VAL A 180 -4.73 5.84 -1.33
CA VAL A 180 -5.32 4.81 -0.48
C VAL A 180 -4.83 3.44 -0.94
N MET A 181 -4.14 2.73 -0.06
CA MET A 181 -3.63 1.39 -0.31
C MET A 181 -4.66 0.36 0.16
N PHE A 182 -5.04 -0.53 -0.75
CA PHE A 182 -5.82 -1.72 -0.47
C PHE A 182 -4.88 -2.92 -0.57
N ILE A 183 -4.65 -3.60 0.56
CA ILE A 183 -3.62 -4.62 0.68
C ILE A 183 -4.27 -5.89 1.21
N SER A 184 -4.25 -6.96 0.42
CA SER A 184 -4.87 -8.23 0.79
C SER A 184 -3.92 -9.13 1.56
N THR A 185 -4.49 -10.07 2.32
CA THR A 185 -3.73 -11.02 3.16
C THR A 185 -3.84 -12.45 2.65
N ASP A 186 -2.96 -13.31 3.16
CA ASP A 186 -3.04 -14.76 2.98
C ASP A 186 -4.13 -15.43 3.84
N GLN A 187 -4.88 -14.65 4.62
CA GLN A 187 -6.02 -15.10 5.43
C GLN A 187 -7.36 -14.54 4.89
N GLY A 188 -7.41 -14.18 3.61
CA GLY A 188 -8.65 -13.75 2.97
C GLY A 188 -9.19 -12.39 3.43
N ALA A 189 -8.36 -11.58 4.10
CA ALA A 189 -8.71 -10.25 4.57
C ALA A 189 -8.14 -9.15 3.66
N LEU A 190 -8.66 -7.94 3.82
CA LEU A 190 -8.23 -6.74 3.10
C LEU A 190 -8.03 -5.59 4.09
N HIS A 191 -6.83 -5.02 4.11
CA HIS A 191 -6.54 -3.79 4.84
C HIS A 191 -6.68 -2.59 3.92
N LYS A 192 -7.34 -1.55 4.42
CA LYS A 192 -7.34 -0.22 3.81
C LYS A 192 -6.44 0.70 4.62
N ALA A 193 -5.45 1.31 3.97
CA ALA A 193 -4.47 2.14 4.66
C ALA A 193 -4.15 3.43 3.90
N ILE A 194 -3.89 4.50 4.65
CA ILE A 194 -3.56 5.83 4.14
C ILE A 194 -2.37 6.42 4.88
N SER A 195 -1.63 7.31 4.23
CA SER A 195 -0.60 8.11 4.91
C SER A 195 -1.25 9.35 5.53
N CYS A 196 -1.17 9.49 6.84
CA CYS A 196 -1.54 10.68 7.60
C CYS A 196 -0.28 11.40 8.10
N GLU A 197 -0.43 12.58 8.71
CA GLU A 197 0.68 13.36 9.29
C GLU A 197 1.50 12.55 10.32
N ASN A 198 0.83 11.72 11.12
CA ASN A 198 1.45 10.88 12.16
C ASN A 198 1.98 9.53 11.63
N GLY A 199 2.05 9.35 10.32
CA GLY A 199 2.46 8.10 9.67
C GLY A 199 1.31 7.34 9.05
N MET A 200 1.54 6.07 8.76
CA MET A 200 0.52 5.20 8.16
C MET A 200 -0.59 4.87 9.14
N HIS A 201 -1.83 5.04 8.67
CA HIS A 201 -3.05 4.67 9.38
C HIS A 201 -3.77 3.56 8.61
N ILE A 202 -4.05 2.44 9.29
CA ILE A 202 -4.94 1.39 8.77
C ILE A 202 -6.36 1.80 9.19
N VAL A 203 -7.17 2.18 8.21
CA VAL A 203 -8.56 2.66 8.39
C VAL A 203 -9.46 1.52 8.85
N GLU A 204 -9.35 0.37 8.19
CA GLU A 204 -10.17 -0.80 8.47
C GLU A 204 -9.54 -2.08 7.91
N GLU A 205 -10.02 -3.20 8.44
CA GLU A 205 -9.81 -4.56 7.92
C GLU A 205 -11.18 -5.16 7.60
N THR A 206 -11.29 -5.79 6.43
CA THR A 206 -12.52 -6.47 5.98
C THR A 206 -12.19 -7.91 5.63
N GLN A 207 -12.90 -8.86 6.26
CA GLN A 207 -12.82 -10.27 5.89
C GLN A 207 -13.57 -10.49 4.57
N LEU A 208 -12.84 -10.71 3.48
CA LEU A 208 -13.43 -10.93 2.16
C LEU A 208 -13.87 -12.39 1.98
N PHE A 209 -13.03 -13.33 2.40
CA PHE A 209 -13.29 -14.76 2.28
C PHE A 209 -13.55 -15.37 3.67
N PRO A 210 -14.78 -15.77 4.02
CA PRO A 210 -15.11 -16.28 5.36
C PRO A 210 -14.35 -17.53 5.79
N ASN A 211 -13.84 -18.30 4.82
CA ASN A 211 -13.02 -19.49 5.02
C ASN A 211 -11.51 -19.18 5.09
N PHE A 212 -11.14 -17.90 5.20
CA PHE A 212 -9.75 -17.43 5.31
C PHE A 212 -8.87 -17.83 4.12
N GLU A 213 -9.45 -18.04 2.94
CA GLU A 213 -8.69 -18.37 1.72
C GLU A 213 -7.77 -17.22 1.31
N PRO A 214 -6.48 -17.48 0.99
CA PRO A 214 -5.55 -16.46 0.55
C PRO A 214 -6.07 -15.70 -0.68
N VAL A 215 -5.97 -14.37 -0.63
CA VAL A 215 -6.27 -13.55 -1.82
C VAL A 215 -5.10 -13.67 -2.80
N GLN A 216 -5.36 -14.18 -4.00
CA GLN A 216 -4.37 -14.45 -5.04
C GLN A 216 -4.25 -13.31 -6.05
N THR A 217 -5.33 -12.58 -6.30
CA THR A 217 -5.34 -11.43 -7.20
C THR A 217 -6.26 -10.35 -6.67
N LEU A 218 -5.87 -9.09 -6.87
CA LEU A 218 -6.64 -7.92 -6.47
C LEU A 218 -6.70 -6.94 -7.64
N LEU A 219 -7.91 -6.48 -7.97
CA LEU A 219 -8.14 -5.54 -9.06
C LEU A 219 -9.01 -4.38 -8.58
N LEU A 220 -8.58 -3.15 -8.86
CA LEU A 220 -9.37 -1.94 -8.65
C LEU A 220 -10.06 -1.53 -9.96
N SER A 221 -11.38 -1.42 -9.92
CA SER A 221 -12.15 -0.73 -10.96
C SER A 221 -12.33 0.73 -10.57
N SER A 222 -11.60 1.62 -11.24
CA SER A 222 -11.67 3.08 -11.01
C SER A 222 -12.72 3.77 -11.89
N LYS A 223 -13.82 3.08 -12.23
CA LYS A 223 -14.90 3.67 -13.06
C LYS A 223 -15.55 4.84 -12.30
N LYS A 224 -15.76 5.96 -12.99
CA LYS A 224 -16.37 7.17 -12.40
C LYS A 224 -17.74 6.84 -11.80
N GLY A 225 -17.94 7.20 -10.53
CA GLY A 225 -19.18 6.96 -9.77
C GLY A 225 -19.40 5.53 -9.25
N LYS A 226 -18.53 4.57 -9.60
CA LYS A 226 -18.63 3.17 -9.15
C LYS A 226 -17.24 2.57 -8.99
N ARG A 227 -16.63 2.79 -7.82
CA ARG A 227 -15.34 2.17 -7.47
C ARG A 227 -15.55 0.88 -6.70
N TYR A 228 -14.96 -0.19 -7.21
CA TYR A 228 -15.02 -1.51 -6.59
C TYR A 228 -13.67 -2.20 -6.64
N LEU A 229 -13.45 -3.06 -5.66
CA LEU A 229 -12.35 -4.00 -5.58
C LEU A 229 -12.87 -5.39 -5.93
N TYR A 230 -12.11 -6.11 -6.73
CA TYR A 230 -12.35 -7.51 -7.05
C TYR A 230 -11.18 -8.32 -6.53
N ALA A 231 -11.45 -9.20 -5.57
CA ALA A 231 -10.47 -10.09 -4.98
C ALA A 231 -10.77 -11.52 -5.44
N GLY A 232 -9.77 -12.21 -5.97
CA GLY A 232 -9.87 -13.62 -6.37
C GLY A 232 -9.08 -14.53 -5.44
N SER A 233 -9.63 -15.69 -5.13
CA SER A 233 -9.00 -16.78 -4.38
C SER A 233 -9.36 -18.13 -5.02
N ASN A 234 -8.91 -19.24 -4.42
CA ASN A 234 -9.29 -20.58 -4.88
C ASN A 234 -10.80 -20.86 -4.75
N SER A 235 -11.48 -20.20 -3.80
CA SER A 235 -12.90 -20.43 -3.54
C SER A 235 -13.83 -19.58 -4.40
N GLY A 236 -13.33 -18.52 -5.03
CA GLY A 236 -14.11 -17.68 -5.93
C GLY A 236 -13.63 -16.23 -6.00
N VAL A 237 -14.54 -15.34 -6.37
CA VAL A 237 -14.29 -13.89 -6.50
C VAL A 237 -15.26 -13.11 -5.62
N VAL A 238 -14.74 -12.14 -4.89
CA VAL A 238 -15.50 -11.21 -4.06
C VAL A 238 -15.41 -9.80 -4.65
N GLN A 239 -16.55 -9.15 -4.80
CA GLN A 239 -16.63 -7.72 -5.10
C GLN A 239 -16.87 -6.95 -3.80
N SER A 240 -15.98 -6.01 -3.48
CA SER A 240 -16.11 -5.12 -2.32
C SER A 240 -16.19 -3.65 -2.77
N PRO A 241 -17.01 -2.80 -2.14
CA PRO A 241 -16.86 -1.36 -2.28
C PRO A 241 -15.51 -0.90 -1.70
N VAL A 242 -15.10 0.32 -2.03
CA VAL A 242 -13.85 0.95 -1.52
C VAL A 242 -14.01 1.51 -0.10
N ALA A 243 -15.25 1.71 0.34
CA ALA A 243 -15.61 2.16 1.68
C ALA A 243 -17.00 1.69 2.10
N PHE A 244 -17.22 1.63 3.40
CA PHE A 244 -18.48 1.23 4.05
C PHE A 244 -18.95 2.38 4.94
N CYS A 245 -19.16 3.57 4.37
CA CYS A 245 -19.41 4.80 5.14
C CYS A 245 -20.70 4.74 5.96
N ASP A 246 -21.71 4.05 5.43
CA ASP A 246 -23.00 3.78 6.07
C ASP A 246 -22.89 3.04 7.42
N LYS A 247 -21.76 2.36 7.68
CA LYS A 247 -21.52 1.72 8.97
C LYS A 247 -21.29 2.72 10.11
N TYR A 248 -20.98 3.98 9.82
CA TYR A 248 -20.73 5.03 10.80
C TYR A 248 -22.03 5.84 11.01
N THR A 249 -22.68 5.59 12.13
CA THR A 249 -24.03 6.13 12.40
C THR A 249 -24.02 7.48 13.11
N THR A 250 -22.85 7.98 13.50
CA THR A 250 -22.69 9.29 14.16
C THR A 250 -21.62 10.10 13.44
N CYS A 251 -21.72 11.44 13.52
CA CYS A 251 -20.69 12.32 12.98
C CYS A 251 -19.31 12.00 13.54
N VAL A 252 -19.23 11.77 14.86
CA VAL A 252 -17.98 11.48 15.56
C VAL A 252 -17.35 10.20 15.02
N ASP A 253 -18.12 9.11 14.86
CA ASP A 253 -17.60 7.86 14.29
C ASP A 253 -17.15 8.04 12.83
N CYS A 254 -17.92 8.78 12.03
CA CYS A 254 -17.63 9.04 10.63
C CYS A 254 -16.31 9.82 10.46
N VAL A 255 -16.09 10.83 11.30
CA VAL A 255 -14.85 11.63 11.30
C VAL A 255 -13.67 10.85 11.88
N LEU A 256 -13.87 10.11 12.99
CA LEU A 256 -12.81 9.31 13.61
C LEU A 256 -12.33 8.13 12.73
N ALA A 257 -13.14 7.71 11.76
CA ALA A 257 -12.73 6.74 10.74
C ALA A 257 -11.54 7.23 9.88
N ARG A 258 -11.38 8.56 9.74
CA ARG A 258 -10.31 9.19 8.94
C ARG A 258 -10.26 8.67 7.50
N ASP A 259 -11.42 8.31 6.96
CA ASP A 259 -11.54 7.69 5.65
C ASP A 259 -11.75 8.76 4.57
N PRO A 260 -10.84 8.92 3.58
CA PRO A 260 -10.99 9.93 2.52
C PRO A 260 -12.23 9.74 1.66
N TYR A 261 -12.82 8.55 1.65
CA TYR A 261 -14.08 8.29 0.96
C TYR A 261 -15.31 8.75 1.75
N CYS A 262 -15.22 8.85 3.07
CA CYS A 262 -16.40 9.06 3.93
C CYS A 262 -16.51 10.49 4.44
N ALA A 263 -17.71 11.04 4.40
CA ALA A 263 -18.04 12.34 4.99
C ALA A 263 -19.40 12.30 5.68
N TRP A 264 -19.58 13.12 6.72
CA TRP A 264 -20.84 13.26 7.42
C TRP A 264 -21.72 14.33 6.77
N LYS A 265 -22.97 13.99 6.47
CA LYS A 265 -24.03 14.91 6.02
C LYS A 265 -24.89 15.33 7.23
N PRO A 266 -24.75 16.56 7.75
CA PRO A 266 -25.50 16.99 8.94
C PRO A 266 -27.02 16.95 8.75
N LEU A 267 -27.51 17.37 7.58
CA LEU A 267 -28.95 17.46 7.29
C LEU A 267 -29.64 16.09 7.22
N GLU A 268 -28.93 15.08 6.71
CA GLU A 268 -29.43 13.70 6.61
C GLU A 268 -29.11 12.86 7.85
N ALA A 269 -28.27 13.38 8.75
CA ALA A 269 -27.71 12.66 9.89
C ALA A 269 -27.10 11.31 9.49
N SER A 270 -26.32 11.29 8.41
CA SER A 270 -25.75 10.08 7.81
C SER A 270 -24.30 10.27 7.39
N CYS A 271 -23.52 9.18 7.40
CA CYS A 271 -22.17 9.14 6.84
C CYS A 271 -22.21 8.51 5.45
N VAL A 272 -21.69 9.22 4.44
CA VAL A 272 -21.84 8.88 3.02
C VAL A 272 -20.50 8.71 2.32
N ASP A 273 -20.51 7.96 1.22
CA ASP A 273 -19.39 7.86 0.28
C ASP A 273 -19.42 9.05 -0.70
N ILE A 274 -18.43 9.94 -0.59
CA ILE A 274 -18.35 11.17 -1.40
C ILE A 274 -18.25 10.90 -2.91
N LEU A 275 -17.88 9.68 -3.33
CA LEU A 275 -17.76 9.32 -4.74
C LEU A 275 -19.09 8.87 -5.38
N GLN A 276 -20.09 8.56 -4.56
CA GLN A 276 -21.44 8.17 -5.01
C GLN A 276 -22.37 9.38 -5.14
N GLU A 277 -21.93 10.54 -4.64
CA GLU A 277 -22.71 11.76 -4.58
C GLU A 277 -22.46 12.63 -5.83
N SER A 278 -23.53 13.24 -6.36
CA SER A 278 -23.45 14.08 -7.56
C SER A 278 -22.93 15.49 -7.24
N GLU A 279 -23.27 16.01 -6.07
CA GLU A 279 -22.89 17.33 -5.59
C GLU A 279 -22.39 17.22 -4.15
N ILE A 280 -21.28 17.91 -3.87
CA ILE A 280 -20.70 17.97 -2.53
C ILE A 280 -21.10 19.32 -1.95
N GLU A 281 -21.86 19.29 -0.86
CA GLU A 281 -22.28 20.51 -0.16
C GLU A 281 -21.16 21.02 0.77
N ARG A 282 -21.16 22.32 1.06
CA ARG A 282 -20.07 22.97 1.81
C ARG A 282 -20.10 22.68 3.32
N ASP A 283 -21.21 22.18 3.82
CA ASP A 283 -21.47 21.92 5.24
C ASP A 283 -21.18 20.46 5.65
N TRP A 284 -20.78 19.61 4.71
CA TRP A 284 -20.37 18.24 5.03
C TRP A 284 -19.08 18.22 5.83
N ILE A 285 -18.99 17.28 6.77
CA ILE A 285 -17.89 17.22 7.74
C ILE A 285 -17.00 16.03 7.41
N GLN A 286 -15.72 16.30 7.14
CA GLN A 286 -14.67 15.28 6.99
C GLN A 286 -13.36 15.83 7.56
N ASN A 287 -12.67 15.03 8.38
CA ASN A 287 -11.35 15.37 8.89
C ASN A 287 -10.44 14.13 8.92
N ILE A 288 -9.45 14.06 8.02
CA ILE A 288 -8.51 12.93 7.91
C ILE A 288 -7.49 12.89 9.06
N GLY A 289 -7.32 14.00 9.78
CA GLY A 289 -6.59 14.05 11.04
C GLY A 289 -7.37 13.43 12.21
N GLY A 290 -8.69 13.27 12.06
CA GLY A 290 -9.58 12.68 13.05
C GLY A 290 -10.02 13.65 14.15
N ASP A 291 -9.96 14.97 13.91
CA ASP A 291 -10.57 15.94 14.81
C ASP A 291 -12.08 16.03 14.56
N ALA A 292 -12.86 15.51 15.50
CA ALA A 292 -14.32 15.51 15.47
C ALA A 292 -14.95 16.74 16.16
N SER A 293 -14.17 17.78 16.47
CA SER A 293 -14.66 19.03 17.09
C SER A 293 -15.75 19.75 16.29
N SER A 294 -15.74 19.58 14.97
CA SER A 294 -16.75 20.15 14.06
C SER A 294 -18.07 19.39 14.06
N CYS A 295 -18.14 18.23 14.72
CA CYS A 295 -19.38 17.49 14.87
C CYS A 295 -20.30 18.16 15.88
N SER A 296 -21.41 18.68 15.37
CA SER A 296 -22.46 19.32 16.14
C SER A 296 -23.35 18.29 16.84
N ASP A 297 -22.83 17.42 17.70
CA ASP A 297 -23.71 16.52 18.46
C ASP A 297 -23.27 16.31 19.90
N LYS A 298 -24.16 16.74 20.80
CA LYS A 298 -24.31 16.16 22.15
C LYS A 298 -24.38 14.66 21.94
N VAL A 299 -23.41 13.91 22.48
CA VAL A 299 -23.46 12.44 22.52
C VAL A 299 -24.89 12.05 22.83
N ARG A 300 -25.58 11.40 21.87
CA ARG A 300 -26.87 10.77 22.16
C ARG A 300 -26.56 9.72 23.21
N GLU A 301 -26.71 10.09 24.48
CA GLU A 301 -26.72 9.14 25.56
C GLU A 301 -27.88 8.20 25.26
N ASN A 302 -27.55 7.03 24.70
CA ASN A 302 -28.51 5.95 24.59
C ASN A 302 -28.79 5.47 26.03
N SER A 303 -29.66 6.21 26.72
CA SER A 303 -30.06 5.90 28.08
C SER A 303 -30.96 4.67 28.05
N LEU A 304 -30.34 3.50 28.23
CA LEU A 304 -31.07 2.27 28.42
C LEU A 304 -31.48 2.17 29.89
N GLN A 305 -32.79 2.10 30.14
CA GLN A 305 -33.32 1.87 31.47
C GLN A 305 -33.37 0.37 31.74
N HIS A 306 -32.83 -0.05 32.88
CA HIS A 306 -32.85 -1.42 33.33
C HIS A 306 -33.51 -1.52 34.71
N THR A 307 -34.35 -2.53 34.91
CA THR A 307 -34.94 -2.84 36.23
C THR A 307 -34.44 -4.21 36.67
N PHE A 308 -33.81 -4.26 37.84
CA PHE A 308 -33.24 -5.48 38.40
C PHE A 308 -33.90 -5.79 39.75
N LYS A 309 -33.90 -7.07 40.14
CA LYS A 309 -34.38 -7.49 41.47
C LYS A 309 -33.30 -7.21 42.51
N HIS A 310 -33.70 -6.86 43.72
CA HIS A 310 -32.75 -6.68 44.82
C HIS A 310 -31.97 -7.99 45.06
N GLY A 311 -30.64 -7.90 45.11
CA GLY A 311 -29.74 -9.05 45.29
C GLY A 311 -29.43 -9.86 44.02
N SER A 312 -29.98 -9.51 42.85
CA SER A 312 -29.63 -10.16 41.58
C SER A 312 -28.35 -9.57 40.96
N THR A 313 -27.75 -10.31 40.01
CA THR A 313 -26.65 -9.81 39.18
C THR A 313 -27.21 -9.07 37.95
N ALA A 314 -26.52 -8.01 37.53
CA ALA A 314 -26.85 -7.23 36.34
C ALA A 314 -25.73 -7.32 35.30
N GLU A 315 -26.10 -7.54 34.04
CA GLU A 315 -25.20 -7.49 32.89
C GLU A 315 -25.50 -6.24 32.07
N LEU A 316 -24.51 -5.33 31.95
CA LEU A 316 -24.61 -4.13 31.13
C LEU A 316 -23.69 -4.29 29.91
N LYS A 317 -24.30 -4.31 28.72
CA LYS A 317 -23.57 -4.54 27.46
C LYS A 317 -23.00 -3.22 26.94
N CYS A 318 -21.72 -3.23 26.59
CA CYS A 318 -21.04 -2.15 25.90
C CYS A 318 -20.15 -2.73 24.81
N SER A 319 -20.21 -2.18 23.60
CA SER A 319 -19.35 -2.61 22.49
C SER A 319 -18.98 -1.42 21.61
N GLN A 320 -17.70 -1.31 21.30
CA GLN A 320 -17.14 -0.32 20.39
C GLN A 320 -16.55 -0.99 19.14
N LYS A 321 -16.55 -0.28 18.00
CA LYS A 321 -15.96 -0.77 16.74
C LYS A 321 -14.45 -0.53 16.64
N SER A 322 -13.93 0.47 17.35
CA SER A 322 -12.51 0.82 17.28
C SER A 322 -11.66 -0.11 18.14
N ASN A 323 -10.77 -0.87 17.49
CA ASN A 323 -9.77 -1.71 18.15
C ASN A 323 -8.66 -0.89 18.84
N LEU A 324 -8.59 0.41 18.57
CA LEU A 324 -7.62 1.33 19.16
C LEU A 324 -8.21 2.14 20.32
N ALA A 325 -9.52 2.01 20.59
CA ALA A 325 -10.18 2.74 21.67
C ALA A 325 -10.15 1.94 22.99
N GLN A 326 -9.84 2.64 24.07
CA GLN A 326 -9.99 2.12 25.43
C GLN A 326 -11.34 2.56 25.99
N VAL A 327 -12.12 1.62 26.51
CA VAL A 327 -13.43 1.89 27.12
C VAL A 327 -13.37 1.71 28.62
N VAL A 328 -14.00 2.64 29.35
CA VAL A 328 -14.08 2.62 30.82
C VAL A 328 -15.51 2.81 31.26
N TRP A 329 -15.93 2.08 32.30
CA TRP A 329 -17.22 2.27 32.94
C TRP A 329 -17.15 3.41 33.95
N LYS A 330 -18.21 4.22 34.04
CA LYS A 330 -18.37 5.23 35.09
C LYS A 330 -19.69 5.03 35.84
N PHE A 331 -19.69 5.30 37.13
CA PHE A 331 -20.89 5.31 37.96
C PHE A 331 -20.84 6.50 38.91
N LYS A 332 -21.86 7.38 38.85
CA LYS A 332 -21.87 8.67 39.58
C LYS A 332 -20.59 9.49 39.31
N ASP A 333 -20.23 9.61 38.03
CA ASP A 333 -19.05 10.32 37.52
C ASP A 333 -17.67 9.73 37.87
N ASP A 334 -17.61 8.76 38.79
CA ASP A 334 -16.39 8.04 39.13
C ASP A 334 -16.10 6.89 38.16
N VAL A 335 -14.82 6.73 37.78
CA VAL A 335 -14.38 5.56 37.00
C VAL A 335 -14.51 4.31 37.86
N LEU A 336 -15.29 3.36 37.36
CA LEU A 336 -15.61 2.13 38.07
C LEU A 336 -14.40 1.20 38.08
N LYS A 337 -13.93 0.84 39.28
CA LYS A 337 -12.91 -0.21 39.46
C LYS A 337 -13.59 -1.57 39.35
N VAL A 338 -13.30 -2.29 38.27
CA VAL A 338 -13.87 -3.61 38.02
C VAL A 338 -13.08 -4.65 38.82
N GLU A 339 -13.48 -4.83 40.08
CA GLU A 339 -12.82 -5.75 41.02
C GLU A 339 -13.83 -6.74 41.63
N SER A 340 -13.39 -8.00 41.77
CA SER A 340 -14.16 -9.05 42.42
C SER A 340 -14.29 -8.81 43.93
N PRO A 341 -15.42 -9.18 44.56
CA PRO A 341 -16.55 -9.95 44.02
C PRO A 341 -17.68 -9.09 43.44
N LYS A 342 -17.54 -7.76 43.45
CA LYS A 342 -18.66 -6.84 43.16
C LYS A 342 -18.85 -6.59 41.67
N TYR A 343 -17.76 -6.59 40.91
CA TYR A 343 -17.78 -6.34 39.47
C TYR A 343 -16.89 -7.36 38.76
N HIS A 344 -17.38 -7.86 37.63
CA HIS A 344 -16.68 -8.81 36.78
C HIS A 344 -16.76 -8.36 35.33
N LEU A 345 -15.62 -8.37 34.63
CA LEU A 345 -15.59 -8.10 33.20
C LEU A 345 -15.82 -9.44 32.48
N LEU A 346 -16.89 -9.50 31.69
CA LEU A 346 -17.16 -10.64 30.83
C LEU A 346 -16.35 -10.44 29.54
N GLU A 347 -15.29 -11.22 29.34
CA GLU A 347 -14.58 -11.24 28.06
C GLU A 347 -15.53 -11.78 26.97
N LYS A 348 -15.47 -11.21 25.77
CA LYS A 348 -16.20 -11.76 24.62
C LYS A 348 -15.63 -13.15 24.32
N ALA A 349 -16.50 -14.16 24.37
CA ALA A 349 -16.22 -15.52 23.89
C ALA A 349 -15.99 -15.56 22.38
#